data_AF-A0A919NYL2-F1
#
_entry.id   AF-A0A919NYL2-F1
#
_cell.length_a   1.000
_cell.length_b   1.000
_cell.length_c   1.000
_cell.angle_alpha   90.00
_cell.angle_beta   90.00
_cell.angle_gamma   90.00
#
_symmetry.space_group_name_H-M   'P 1'
#
loop_
_entity.id
_entity.type
_entity.pdbx_description
1 polymer ?
#
loop_
_entity_poly.entity_id
_entity_poly.type
_entity_poly.pdbx_seq_one_letter_code
_entity_poly.pdbx_strand_id
1 'polypeptide(L)'
;MQFGDRITTAPAGSAQGLYLVVSDIETARDLIAARGVEISAVFHPVVPGAQFVPGDGAGRATGRAPEGASYSSFATFADPDGNTWLLQEVTTRLPGRVDAAATSFTSVHDLEQALVRAATAHGEHEKRNGGAYDEQWPAWYAAYLVAEQSGAELPR
;
A
#
# COMPACT_ATOMS: atom_id res chain seq x y z
N MET A 1 15.00 -5.81 -0.06
CA MET A 1 14.61 -7.24 -0.11
C MET A 1 15.20 -7.84 -1.37
N GLN A 2 15.80 -9.02 -1.28
CA GLN A 2 16.46 -9.69 -2.40
C GLN A 2 15.83 -11.06 -2.60
N PHE A 3 15.55 -11.42 -3.85
CA PHE A 3 14.91 -12.68 -4.25
C PHE A 3 15.83 -13.48 -5.17
N GLY A 4 15.72 -14.81 -5.14
CA GLY A 4 16.40 -15.71 -6.07
C GLY A 4 17.22 -16.81 -5.41
N ASP A 5 17.73 -17.70 -6.27
CA ASP A 5 18.32 -18.97 -5.87
C ASP A 5 19.58 -18.81 -5.00
N ARG A 6 19.75 -19.75 -4.05
CA ARG A 6 20.94 -19.90 -3.19
C ARG A 6 21.21 -18.72 -2.24
N ILE A 7 20.21 -17.88 -1.97
CA ILE A 7 20.33 -16.76 -1.01
C ILE A 7 20.23 -17.27 0.45
N THR A 8 19.62 -18.44 0.66
CA THR A 8 19.41 -19.05 1.98
C THR A 8 19.76 -20.54 1.97
N THR A 9 20.07 -21.10 3.14
CA THR A 9 20.21 -22.56 3.34
C THR A 9 18.87 -23.25 3.56
N ALA A 10 17.78 -22.50 3.67
CA ALA A 10 16.44 -23.07 3.74
C ALA A 10 16.09 -23.79 2.42
N PRO A 11 15.37 -24.93 2.46
CA PRO A 11 14.93 -25.60 1.24
C PRO A 11 14.10 -24.68 0.33
N ALA A 12 14.21 -24.86 -0.99
CA ALA A 12 13.36 -24.18 -1.97
C ALA A 12 11.87 -24.41 -1.65
N GLY A 13 11.06 -23.36 -1.76
CA GLY A 13 9.62 -23.37 -1.49
C GLY A 13 9.23 -23.45 -0.01
N SER A 14 10.19 -23.34 0.90
CA SER A 14 9.93 -23.45 2.34
C SER A 14 9.26 -22.22 2.94
N ALA A 15 9.43 -21.04 2.34
CA ALA A 15 8.79 -19.83 2.82
C ALA A 15 7.44 -19.62 2.13
N GLN A 16 6.38 -19.59 2.93
CA GLN A 16 5.00 -19.44 2.46
C GLN A 16 4.28 -18.34 3.25
N GLY A 17 3.34 -17.66 2.57
CA GLY A 17 2.52 -16.62 3.22
C GLY A 17 3.30 -15.36 3.58
N LEU A 18 4.34 -15.02 2.81
CA LEU A 18 5.11 -13.79 3.01
C LEU A 18 4.35 -12.58 2.43
N TYR A 19 4.41 -11.43 3.10
CA TYR A 19 3.67 -10.23 2.70
C TYR A 19 4.58 -9.13 2.17
N LEU A 20 4.13 -8.48 1.10
CA LEU A 20 4.68 -7.23 0.60
C LEU A 20 3.57 -6.19 0.54
N VAL A 21 3.77 -5.07 1.25
CA VAL A 21 2.82 -3.96 1.23
C VAL A 21 3.20 -2.97 0.13
N VAL A 22 2.23 -2.59 -0.70
CA VAL A 22 2.41 -1.64 -1.81
C VAL A 22 1.35 -0.53 -1.73
N SER A 23 1.68 0.65 -2.22
CA SER A 23 0.74 1.79 -2.29
C SER A 23 -0.15 1.75 -3.53
N ASP A 24 0.31 1.12 -4.62
CA ASP A 24 -0.44 0.90 -5.86
C ASP A 24 -0.16 -0.51 -6.39
N ILE A 25 -1.16 -1.38 -6.28
CA ILE A 25 -0.97 -2.80 -6.57
C ILE A 25 -0.88 -3.13 -8.05
N GLU A 26 -1.52 -2.33 -8.92
CA GLU A 26 -1.43 -2.57 -10.36
C GLU A 26 -0.07 -2.16 -10.89
N THR A 27 0.41 -0.98 -10.51
CA THR A 27 1.77 -0.53 -10.85
C THR A 27 2.82 -1.52 -10.34
N ALA A 28 2.69 -1.99 -9.10
CA ALA A 28 3.60 -2.98 -8.54
C ALA A 28 3.55 -4.32 -9.31
N ARG A 29 2.34 -4.79 -9.64
CA ARG A 29 2.15 -6.02 -10.42
C ARG A 29 2.78 -5.91 -11.79
N ASP A 30 2.54 -4.82 -12.51
CA ASP A 30 3.06 -4.63 -13.86
C ASP A 30 4.59 -4.55 -13.87
N LEU A 31 5.18 -3.91 -12.86
CA LEU A 31 6.62 -3.89 -12.65
C LEU A 31 7.21 -5.29 -12.37
N ILE A 32 6.51 -6.14 -11.62
CA ILE A 32 6.93 -7.52 -11.35
C ILE A 32 6.82 -8.35 -12.64
N ALA A 33 5.68 -8.28 -13.33
CA ALA A 33 5.44 -9.00 -14.58
C ALA A 33 6.44 -8.61 -15.67
N ALA A 34 6.77 -7.32 -15.81
CA ALA A 34 7.77 -6.82 -16.76
C ALA A 34 9.18 -7.38 -16.52
N ARG A 35 9.46 -7.93 -15.33
CA ARG A 35 10.72 -8.60 -14.99
C ARG A 35 10.67 -10.12 -15.22
N GLY A 36 9.61 -10.63 -15.84
CA GLY A 36 9.45 -12.05 -16.18
C GLY A 36 9.00 -12.94 -15.03
N VAL A 37 8.46 -12.36 -13.95
CA VAL A 37 7.90 -13.11 -12.82
C VAL A 37 6.40 -13.31 -13.06
N GLU A 38 5.96 -14.56 -13.03
CA GLU A 38 4.55 -14.93 -13.11
C GLU A 38 3.80 -14.45 -11.85
N ILE A 39 2.85 -13.54 -12.03
CA ILE A 39 2.04 -12.94 -10.97
C ILE A 39 0.56 -12.99 -11.34
N SER A 40 -0.28 -13.29 -10.35
CA SER A 40 -1.73 -13.37 -10.54
C SER A 40 -2.32 -12.04 -11.03
N ALA A 41 -3.55 -12.08 -11.55
CA ALA A 41 -4.38 -10.88 -11.62
C ALA A 41 -4.59 -10.30 -10.21
N VAL A 42 -4.87 -9.00 -10.14
CA VAL A 42 -5.33 -8.38 -8.88
C VAL A 42 -6.68 -8.97 -8.52
N PHE A 43 -6.90 -9.23 -7.24
CA PHE A 43 -8.14 -9.75 -6.71
C PHE A 43 -8.46 -9.15 -5.34
N HIS A 44 -9.70 -9.34 -4.88
CA HIS A 44 -10.12 -9.08 -3.50
C HIS A 44 -10.91 -10.28 -2.93
N PRO A 45 -10.80 -10.57 -1.63
CA PRO A 45 -11.53 -11.66 -1.00
C PRO A 45 -13.02 -11.32 -0.87
N VAL A 46 -13.89 -12.24 -1.28
CA VAL A 46 -15.36 -12.16 -1.04
C VAL A 46 -15.82 -13.09 0.09
N VAL A 47 -14.91 -13.92 0.62
CA VAL A 47 -15.08 -14.66 1.87
C VAL A 47 -13.87 -14.44 2.78
N PRO A 48 -14.03 -14.39 4.11
CA PRO A 48 -12.92 -14.16 5.03
C PRO A 48 -11.78 -15.17 4.84
N GLY A 49 -10.55 -14.66 4.72
CA GLY A 49 -9.34 -15.49 4.61
C GLY A 49 -9.05 -16.00 3.19
N ALA A 50 -9.90 -15.73 2.20
CA ALA A 50 -9.66 -16.18 0.82
C ALA A 50 -8.33 -15.68 0.24
N GLN A 51 -7.82 -14.54 0.73
CA GLN A 51 -6.51 -14.00 0.34
C GLN A 51 -5.32 -14.89 0.75
N PHE A 52 -5.50 -15.82 1.70
CA PHE A 52 -4.44 -16.73 2.17
C PHE A 52 -4.52 -18.12 1.55
N VAL A 53 -5.57 -18.41 0.77
CA VAL A 53 -5.71 -19.69 0.08
C VAL A 53 -4.69 -19.75 -1.08
N PRO A 54 -3.82 -20.75 -1.17
CA PRO A 54 -2.88 -20.87 -2.29
C PRO A 54 -3.60 -20.97 -3.64
N GLY A 55 -2.99 -20.45 -4.71
CA GLY A 55 -3.51 -20.52 -6.08
C GLY A 55 -4.71 -19.59 -6.34
N ASP A 56 -5.52 -19.93 -7.33
CA ASP A 56 -6.76 -19.25 -7.73
C ASP A 56 -7.97 -19.70 -6.87
N GLY A 57 -7.77 -19.71 -5.56
CA GLY A 57 -8.71 -20.25 -4.57
C GLY A 57 -10.12 -19.66 -4.65
N ALA A 58 -11.12 -20.49 -4.34
CA ALA A 58 -12.53 -20.11 -4.25
C ALA A 58 -12.73 -18.93 -3.28
N GLY A 59 -13.67 -18.04 -3.61
CA GLY A 59 -14.00 -16.89 -2.76
C GLY A 59 -13.11 -15.66 -2.99
N ARG A 60 -12.47 -15.57 -4.16
CA ARG A 60 -11.81 -14.35 -4.68
C ARG A 60 -12.59 -13.79 -5.84
N ALA A 61 -12.77 -12.47 -5.88
CA ALA A 61 -13.27 -11.75 -7.04
C ALA A 61 -12.14 -11.00 -7.74
N THR A 62 -12.24 -10.86 -9.07
CA THR A 62 -11.22 -10.19 -9.88
C THR A 62 -11.23 -8.68 -9.66
N GLY A 63 -10.05 -8.06 -9.81
CA GLY A 63 -9.86 -6.63 -9.66
C GLY A 63 -9.63 -6.15 -8.24
N ARG A 64 -9.31 -4.86 -8.11
CA ARG A 64 -9.18 -4.16 -6.82
C ARG A 64 -10.46 -4.24 -6.01
N ALA A 65 -10.34 -4.05 -4.70
CA ALA A 65 -11.51 -3.96 -3.84
C ALA A 65 -12.41 -2.78 -4.25
N PRO A 66 -13.75 -2.91 -4.10
CA PRO A 66 -14.69 -1.83 -4.37
C PRO A 66 -14.30 -0.55 -3.64
N GLU A 67 -14.56 0.59 -4.30
CA GLU A 67 -14.31 1.94 -3.75
C GLU A 67 -12.85 2.22 -3.36
N GLY A 68 -11.89 1.40 -3.82
CA GLY A 68 -10.48 1.56 -3.48
C GLY A 68 -10.18 1.28 -2.01
N ALA A 69 -10.96 0.39 -1.38
CA ALA A 69 -10.81 0.05 0.04
C ALA A 69 -9.38 -0.43 0.37
N SER A 70 -8.70 0.32 1.25
CA SER A 70 -7.38 -0.03 1.75
C SER A 70 -7.37 -1.42 2.41
N TYR A 71 -6.23 -2.11 2.39
CA TYR A 71 -6.01 -3.46 2.92
C TYR A 71 -6.78 -4.60 2.23
N SER A 72 -7.53 -4.32 1.17
CA SER A 72 -8.49 -5.29 0.60
C SER A 72 -8.15 -5.78 -0.82
N SER A 73 -7.16 -5.18 -1.49
CA SER A 73 -6.68 -5.63 -2.81
C SER A 73 -5.38 -6.44 -2.68
N PHE A 74 -5.28 -7.54 -3.42
CA PHE A 74 -4.17 -8.49 -3.33
C PHE A 74 -3.73 -9.03 -4.70
N ALA A 75 -2.49 -9.53 -4.75
CA ALA A 75 -1.95 -10.32 -5.85
C ALA A 75 -0.92 -11.32 -5.30
N THR A 76 -0.77 -12.49 -5.92
CA THR A 76 0.16 -13.52 -5.46
C THR A 76 1.16 -13.88 -6.56
N PHE A 77 2.40 -14.15 -6.17
CA PHE A 77 3.44 -14.68 -7.05
C PHE A 77 4.35 -15.67 -6.31
N ALA A 78 5.14 -16.41 -7.07
CA ALA A 78 6.23 -17.23 -6.55
C ALA A 78 7.58 -16.66 -7.02
N ASP A 79 8.58 -16.67 -6.16
CA ASP A 79 9.95 -16.39 -6.57
C ASP A 79 10.59 -17.63 -7.26
N PRO A 80 11.78 -17.51 -7.88
CA PRO A 80 12.43 -18.64 -8.56
C PRO A 80 12.72 -19.85 -7.67
N ASP A 81 12.87 -19.66 -6.36
CA ASP A 81 13.02 -20.73 -5.37
C ASP A 81 11.66 -21.37 -5.00
N GLY A 82 10.55 -20.88 -5.54
CA GLY A 82 9.20 -21.40 -5.27
C GLY A 82 8.59 -20.88 -3.97
N ASN A 83 9.18 -19.87 -3.30
CA ASN A 83 8.57 -19.27 -2.12
C ASN A 83 7.37 -18.42 -2.55
N THR A 84 6.30 -18.43 -1.75
CA THR A 84 5.05 -17.75 -2.09
C THR A 84 4.89 -16.41 -1.38
N TRP A 85 4.52 -15.41 -2.17
CA TRP A 85 4.41 -14.03 -1.75
C TRP A 85 3.00 -13.49 -2.04
N LEU A 86 2.48 -12.69 -1.11
CA LEU A 86 1.21 -11.99 -1.19
C LEU A 86 1.48 -10.48 -1.18
N LEU A 87 1.19 -9.80 -2.29
CA LEU A 87 1.09 -8.35 -2.34
C LEU A 87 -0.22 -7.94 -1.68
N GLN A 88 -0.16 -6.89 -0.86
CA GLN A 88 -1.33 -6.23 -0.29
C GLN A 88 -1.26 -4.73 -0.55
N GLU A 89 -2.33 -4.18 -1.11
CA GLU A 89 -2.48 -2.74 -1.28
C GLU A 89 -2.87 -2.06 0.03
N VAL A 90 -2.13 -1.02 0.41
CA VAL A 90 -2.45 -0.16 1.55
C VAL A 90 -2.31 1.29 1.10
N THR A 91 -3.45 1.90 0.75
CA THR A 91 -3.55 3.31 0.32
C THR A 91 -3.68 4.25 1.52
N THR A 92 -4.41 3.83 2.54
CA THR A 92 -4.56 4.53 3.83
C THR A 92 -4.23 3.57 4.96
N ARG A 93 -3.35 3.98 5.87
CA ARG A 93 -2.98 3.13 7.02
C ARG A 93 -4.01 3.25 8.13
N LEU A 94 -4.25 2.14 8.82
CA LEU A 94 -4.98 2.17 10.08
C LEU A 94 -4.12 2.79 11.20
N PRO A 95 -4.71 3.49 12.18
CA PRO A 95 -3.97 4.11 13.28
C PRO A 95 -3.03 3.13 13.99
N GLY A 96 -1.83 3.61 14.37
CA GLY A 96 -0.86 2.86 15.19
C GLY A 96 0.01 1.86 14.42
N ARG A 97 0.01 1.90 13.08
CA ARG A 97 0.79 1.00 12.23
C ARG A 97 2.17 1.52 11.83
N VAL A 98 2.48 2.79 12.09
CA VAL A 98 3.79 3.43 11.85
C VAL A 98 4.11 4.34 13.05
N ASP A 99 5.38 4.42 13.43
CA ASP A 99 5.85 5.40 14.41
C ASP A 99 5.73 6.81 13.81
N ALA A 100 4.82 7.61 14.36
CA ALA A 100 4.55 8.98 13.90
C ALA A 100 5.78 9.91 14.06
N ALA A 101 6.79 9.53 14.85
CA ALA A 101 8.01 10.31 15.02
C ALA A 101 8.95 10.25 13.80
N ALA A 102 8.79 9.27 12.90
CA ALA A 102 9.63 9.09 11.72
C ALA A 102 8.85 9.38 10.43
N THR A 103 8.78 10.66 10.03
CA THR A 103 8.24 11.05 8.71
C THR A 103 9.28 10.77 7.63
N SER A 104 9.06 9.75 6.81
CA SER A 104 9.99 9.40 5.72
C SER A 104 9.24 9.01 4.46
N PHE A 105 9.73 9.47 3.30
CA PHE A 105 9.18 9.13 1.99
C PHE A 105 10.20 8.32 1.21
N THR A 106 9.74 7.28 0.52
CA THR A 106 10.59 6.35 -0.23
C THR A 106 11.08 6.92 -1.55
N SER A 107 10.45 7.98 -2.07
CA SER A 107 10.85 8.68 -3.29
C SER A 107 10.36 10.13 -3.31
N VAL A 108 10.92 10.94 -4.21
CA VAL A 108 10.43 12.31 -4.48
C VAL A 108 9.00 12.28 -5.01
N HIS A 109 8.66 11.29 -5.84
CA HIS A 109 7.30 11.14 -6.37
C HIS A 109 6.29 10.87 -5.24
N ASP A 110 6.62 9.99 -4.29
CA ASP A 110 5.73 9.71 -3.14
C ASP A 110 5.51 10.97 -2.29
N LEU A 111 6.57 11.75 -2.07
CA LEU A 111 6.49 13.03 -1.37
C LEU A 111 5.62 14.03 -2.14
N GLU A 112 5.82 14.17 -3.45
CA GLU A 112 5.02 15.06 -4.30
C GLU A 112 3.53 14.69 -4.24
N GLN A 113 3.20 13.41 -4.39
CA GLN A 113 1.81 12.95 -4.31
C GLN A 113 1.21 13.20 -2.92
N ALA A 114 2.00 13.06 -1.84
CA ALA A 114 1.56 13.40 -0.50
C ALA A 114 1.30 14.90 -0.33
N LEU A 115 2.16 15.76 -0.88
CA LEU A 115 1.97 17.21 -0.89
C LEU A 115 0.73 17.62 -1.69
N VAL A 116 0.45 16.97 -2.83
CA VAL A 116 -0.77 17.22 -3.62
C VAL A 116 -2.03 16.87 -2.83
N ARG A 117 -2.03 15.75 -2.09
CA ARG A 117 -3.15 15.38 -1.20
C ARG A 117 -3.31 16.35 -0.05
N ALA A 118 -2.22 16.75 0.59
CA ALA A 118 -2.22 17.77 1.64
C ALA A 118 -2.79 19.11 1.12
N ALA A 119 -2.37 19.56 -0.06
CA ALA A 119 -2.88 20.79 -0.67
C ALA A 119 -4.36 20.72 -1.01
N THR A 120 -4.82 19.58 -1.54
CA THR A 120 -6.25 19.37 -1.81
C THR A 120 -7.07 19.44 -0.51
N ALA A 121 -6.61 18.78 0.55
CA ALA A 121 -7.31 18.77 1.83
C ALA A 121 -7.25 20.14 2.55
N HIS A 122 -6.13 20.85 2.45
CA HIS A 122 -5.97 22.19 3.00
C HIS A 122 -6.85 23.22 2.29
N GLY A 123 -7.02 23.10 0.96
CA GLY A 123 -7.98 23.94 0.22
C GLY A 123 -9.42 23.77 0.71
N GLU A 124 -9.82 22.56 1.14
CA GLU A 124 -11.12 22.34 1.79
C GLU A 124 -11.15 22.90 3.23
N HIS A 125 -10.04 22.84 3.97
CA HIS A 125 -9.90 23.48 5.28
C HIS A 125 -10.11 25.00 5.20
N GLU A 126 -9.42 25.68 4.27
CA GLU A 126 -9.56 27.12 4.07
C GLU A 126 -11.00 27.51 3.71
N LYS A 127 -11.65 26.75 2.81
CA LYS A 127 -13.07 26.95 2.47
C LYS A 127 -13.97 26.85 3.69
N ARG A 128 -13.76 25.85 4.57
CA ARG A 128 -14.51 25.71 5.83
C ARG A 128 -14.30 26.90 6.77
N ASN A 129 -13.13 27.51 6.74
CA ASN A 129 -12.73 28.63 7.59
C ASN A 129 -12.96 30.01 6.93
N GLY A 130 -13.88 30.10 5.98
CA GLY A 130 -14.28 31.36 5.36
C GLY A 130 -13.42 31.80 4.17
N GLY A 131 -12.57 30.91 3.64
CA GLY A 131 -11.78 31.11 2.42
C GLY A 131 -10.61 32.07 2.58
N ALA A 132 -10.25 32.44 3.81
CA ALA A 132 -9.06 33.23 4.09
C ALA A 132 -7.81 32.38 3.93
N TYR A 133 -6.74 33.00 3.42
CA TYR A 133 -5.42 32.37 3.34
C TYR A 133 -4.92 32.02 4.75
N ASP A 134 -4.55 30.76 4.94
CA ASP A 134 -4.02 30.26 6.20
C ASP A 134 -2.51 30.52 6.29
N GLU A 135 -2.10 31.50 7.09
CA GLU A 135 -0.68 31.78 7.36
C GLU A 135 0.03 30.62 8.07
N GLN A 136 -0.72 29.71 8.71
CA GLN A 136 -0.19 28.52 9.39
C GLN A 136 -0.15 27.28 8.50
N TRP A 137 -0.32 27.44 7.17
CA TRP A 137 -0.27 26.33 6.22
C TRP A 137 0.94 25.38 6.40
N PRO A 138 2.17 25.82 6.75
CA PRO A 138 3.27 24.87 6.89
C PRO A 138 3.05 23.90 8.06
N ALA A 139 2.48 24.40 9.17
CA ALA A 139 2.17 23.58 10.33
C ALA A 139 1.01 22.61 10.04
N TRP A 140 -0.01 23.08 9.31
CA TRP A 140 -1.12 22.23 8.89
C TRP A 140 -0.67 21.10 7.95
N TYR A 141 0.17 21.40 6.96
CA TYR A 141 0.72 20.40 6.04
C TYR A 141 1.58 19.38 6.78
N ALA A 142 2.45 19.82 7.69
CA ALA A 142 3.27 18.91 8.49
C ALA A 142 2.39 17.95 9.32
N ALA A 143 1.36 18.48 9.99
CA ALA A 143 0.42 17.69 10.75
C ALA A 143 -0.35 16.69 9.85
N TYR A 144 -0.79 17.14 8.67
CA TYR A 144 -1.48 16.29 7.71
C TYR A 144 -0.60 15.14 7.21
N LEU A 145 0.63 15.42 6.78
CA LEU A 145 1.55 14.40 6.25
C LEU A 145 1.88 13.34 7.30
N VAL A 146 2.12 13.75 8.56
CA VAL A 146 2.35 12.83 9.68
C VAL A 146 1.10 12.00 9.98
N ALA A 147 -0.07 12.63 10.03
CA ALA A 147 -1.32 11.95 10.32
C ALA A 147 -1.68 10.93 9.23
N GLU A 148 -1.56 11.31 7.95
CA GLU A 148 -1.79 10.42 6.81
C GLU A 148 -0.87 9.21 6.85
N GLN A 149 0.44 9.43 7.08
CA GLN A 149 1.43 8.35 7.11
C GLN A 149 1.24 7.40 8.29
N SER A 150 0.83 7.92 9.46
CA SER A 150 0.61 7.12 10.67
C SER A 150 -0.79 6.50 10.75
N GLY A 151 -1.71 6.94 9.87
CA GLY A 151 -3.13 6.60 9.95
C GLY A 151 -3.86 7.31 11.09
N ALA A 152 -3.32 8.39 11.65
CA ALA A 152 -3.98 9.18 12.68
C ALA A 152 -5.12 10.04 12.09
N GLU A 153 -5.92 10.67 12.96
CA GLU A 153 -6.96 11.59 12.51
C GLU A 153 -6.34 12.78 11.76
N LEU A 154 -6.81 13.02 10.54
CA LEU A 154 -6.34 14.13 9.72
C LEU A 154 -6.82 15.47 10.29
N PRO A 155 -6.01 16.54 10.21
CA PRO A 155 -6.45 17.87 10.60
C PRO A 155 -7.63 18.32 9.73
N ARG A 156 -8.58 19.03 10.34
CA ARG A 156 -9.79 19.56 9.69
C ARG A 156 -9.66 21.03 9.40
#